data_AF-A0A2N5Z9K4-F1
#
_entry.id   AF-A0A2N5Z9K4-F1
#
_cell.length_a   1.000
_cell.length_b   1.000
_cell.length_c   1.000
_cell.angle_alpha   90.00
_cell.angle_beta   90.00
_cell.angle_gamma   90.00
#
_symmetry.space_group_name_H-M   'P 1'
#
loop_
_entity.id
_entity.type
_entity.pdbx_description
1 polymer ?
#
loop_
_entity_poly.entity_id
_entity_poly.type
_entity_poly.pdbx_seq_one_letter_code
_entity_poly.pdbx_strand_id
1 'polypeptide(L)'
;MKKILPILIIALVVFSGCLKRKESFLVGKWENVQRVADPVYMHIWAFKDNNTFEVESFEYLEDGSIGESVNLSVGEYTLKKKNFEFRLTLEYTEGSPLNYYNVEGEYWVEELDRDLLKITREDAPGDQHPFLRLEFIRV
;
A
#
# COMPACT_ATOMS: atom_id res chain seq x y z
N MET A 1 -5.57 -46.99 -0.61
CA MET A 1 -5.58 -45.53 -0.86
C MET A 1 -5.55 -44.70 0.44
N LYS A 2 -4.73 -45.06 1.45
CA LYS A 2 -4.70 -44.39 2.78
C LYS A 2 -3.46 -43.50 3.03
N LYS A 3 -2.51 -43.45 2.10
CA LYS A 3 -1.23 -42.73 2.26
C LYS A 3 -1.22 -41.28 1.72
N ILE A 4 -2.30 -40.85 1.04
CA ILE A 4 -2.37 -39.53 0.39
C ILE A 4 -2.90 -38.45 1.36
N LEU A 5 -3.72 -38.85 2.33
CA LEU A 5 -4.36 -37.94 3.29
C LEU A 5 -3.38 -37.11 4.16
N PRO A 6 -2.29 -37.65 4.74
CA PRO A 6 -1.39 -36.85 5.57
C PRO A 6 -0.56 -35.84 4.76
N ILE A 7 -0.27 -36.13 3.49
CA ILE A 7 0.46 -35.23 2.59
C ILE A 7 -0.38 -33.98 2.28
N LEU A 8 -1.69 -34.16 2.12
CA LEU A 8 -2.64 -33.07 1.85
C LEU A 8 -2.77 -32.10 3.04
N ILE A 9 -2.76 -32.64 4.27
CA ILE A 9 -2.85 -31.83 5.50
C ILE A 9 -1.57 -31.01 5.71
N ILE A 10 -0.39 -31.61 5.49
CA ILE A 10 0.89 -30.90 5.61
C ILE A 10 1.01 -29.79 4.55
N ALA A 11 0.58 -30.06 3.32
CA ALA A 11 0.53 -29.04 2.28
C ALA A 11 -0.36 -27.85 2.69
N LEU A 12 -1.56 -28.12 3.22
CA LEU A 12 -2.50 -27.08 3.67
C LEU A 12 -1.92 -26.17 4.76
N VAL A 13 -1.21 -26.73 5.75
CA VAL A 13 -0.61 -25.96 6.85
C VAL A 13 0.53 -25.06 6.36
N VAL A 14 1.35 -25.54 5.41
CA VAL A 14 2.47 -24.76 4.84
C VAL A 14 1.96 -23.59 3.98
N PHE A 15 0.88 -23.79 3.22
CA PHE A 15 0.27 -22.72 2.41
C PHE A 15 -0.35 -21.61 3.27
N SER A 16 -0.98 -21.93 4.41
CA SER A 16 -1.53 -20.91 5.32
C SER A 16 -0.45 -20.08 6.00
N GLY A 17 0.72 -20.67 6.32
CA GLY A 17 1.84 -19.93 6.95
C GLY A 17 2.54 -18.95 6.00
N CYS A 18 2.65 -19.28 4.71
CA CYS A 18 3.26 -18.40 3.72
C CYS A 18 2.38 -17.17 3.40
N LEU A 19 1.07 -17.29 3.56
CA LEU A 19 0.10 -16.21 3.32
C LEU A 19 0.21 -15.09 4.35
N LYS A 20 0.17 -15.44 5.66
CA LYS A 20 0.37 -14.47 6.74
C LYS A 20 1.71 -13.74 6.64
N ARG A 21 2.74 -14.41 6.12
CA ARG A 21 4.06 -13.79 5.90
C ARG A 21 4.02 -12.69 4.84
N LYS A 22 3.28 -12.86 3.73
CA LYS A 22 3.18 -11.80 2.71
C LYS A 22 2.39 -10.59 3.21
N GLU A 23 1.30 -10.83 3.93
CA GLU A 23 0.52 -9.74 4.56
C GLU A 23 1.39 -8.92 5.53
N SER A 24 2.28 -9.59 6.26
CA SER A 24 3.22 -8.91 7.18
C SER A 24 4.25 -8.01 6.48
N PHE A 25 4.47 -8.16 5.17
CA PHE A 25 5.40 -7.29 4.45
C PHE A 25 4.86 -5.87 4.30
N LEU A 26 3.52 -5.70 4.21
CA LEU A 26 2.91 -4.38 4.08
C LEU A 26 3.19 -3.50 5.30
N VAL A 27 3.17 -4.06 6.51
CA VAL A 27 3.39 -3.31 7.76
C VAL A 27 4.78 -2.69 7.78
N GLY A 28 4.87 -1.37 7.95
CA GLY A 28 6.09 -0.57 8.05
C GLY A 28 6.01 0.74 7.26
N LYS A 29 7.16 1.40 7.08
CA LYS A 29 7.27 2.68 6.38
C LYS A 29 7.66 2.51 4.93
N TRP A 30 7.05 3.32 4.08
CA TRP A 30 7.13 3.26 2.64
C TRP A 30 7.19 4.66 2.06
N GLU A 31 8.15 4.94 1.21
CA GLU A 31 8.20 6.18 0.44
C GLU A 31 7.47 5.98 -0.88
N ASN A 32 6.54 6.88 -1.20
CA ASN A 32 5.88 6.88 -2.50
C ASN A 32 6.81 7.44 -3.58
N VAL A 33 7.15 6.61 -4.57
CA VAL A 33 7.98 7.00 -5.71
C VAL A 33 7.09 7.70 -6.73
N GLN A 34 7.08 9.03 -6.72
CA GLN A 34 6.30 9.80 -7.68
C GLN A 34 6.88 9.68 -9.09
N ARG A 35 6.02 9.41 -10.07
CA ARG A 35 6.39 9.31 -11.50
C ARG A 35 6.21 10.65 -12.24
N VAL A 36 6.53 11.76 -11.58
CA VAL A 36 6.53 13.10 -12.17
C VAL A 36 7.97 13.60 -12.30
N ALA A 37 8.25 14.42 -13.32
CA ALA A 37 9.61 14.86 -13.61
C ALA A 37 10.24 15.66 -12.45
N ASP A 38 9.43 16.45 -11.74
CA ASP A 38 9.85 17.29 -10.63
C ASP A 38 8.82 17.18 -9.49
N PRO A 39 8.97 16.21 -8.56
CA PRO A 39 8.05 16.07 -7.45
C PRO A 39 8.17 17.25 -6.48
N VAL A 40 7.04 17.87 -6.13
CA VAL A 40 6.99 18.98 -5.14
C VAL A 40 6.96 18.44 -3.71
N TYR A 41 6.44 17.23 -3.54
CA TYR A 41 6.28 16.59 -2.24
C TYR A 41 6.85 15.19 -2.23
N MET A 42 7.44 14.81 -1.10
CA MET A 42 7.72 13.42 -0.73
C MET A 42 6.60 12.94 0.20
N HIS A 43 6.14 11.69 0.03
CA HIS A 43 5.13 11.10 0.91
C HIS A 43 5.67 9.83 1.56
N ILE A 44 5.64 9.78 2.89
CA ILE A 44 5.97 8.59 3.68
C ILE A 44 4.68 8.00 4.22
N TRP A 45 4.41 6.77 3.83
CA TRP A 45 3.27 5.97 4.24
C TRP A 45 3.69 4.97 5.30
N ALA A 46 3.02 4.97 6.45
CA ALA A 46 3.25 4.02 7.53
C ALA A 46 2.04 3.11 7.70
N PHE A 47 2.12 1.86 7.24
CA PHE A 47 1.08 0.85 7.49
C PHE A 47 1.36 0.14 8.82
N LYS A 48 0.37 0.06 9.69
CA LYS A 48 0.49 -0.47 11.06
C LYS A 48 -0.23 -1.80 11.23
N ASP A 49 0.22 -2.58 12.21
CA ASP A 49 -0.32 -3.92 12.51
C ASP A 49 -1.77 -3.92 13.02
N ASN A 50 -2.28 -2.77 13.45
CA ASN A 50 -3.66 -2.52 13.83
C ASN A 50 -4.58 -2.14 12.66
N ASN A 51 -4.14 -2.35 11.41
CA ASN A 51 -4.87 -2.02 10.17
C ASN A 51 -5.12 -0.52 9.94
N THR A 52 -4.32 0.37 10.54
CA THR A 52 -4.33 1.79 10.20
C THR A 52 -3.13 2.18 9.35
N PHE A 53 -3.24 3.27 8.60
CA PHE A 53 -2.14 3.86 7.89
C PHE A 53 -2.04 5.36 8.19
N GLU A 54 -0.81 5.88 8.10
CA GLU A 54 -0.51 7.31 8.22
C GLU A 54 0.25 7.75 6.98
N VAL A 55 0.00 8.96 6.50
CA VAL A 55 0.71 9.57 5.38
C VAL A 55 1.27 10.90 5.84
N GLU A 56 2.60 10.98 5.94
CA GLU A 56 3.33 12.21 6.19
C GLU A 56 3.79 12.80 4.85
N SER A 57 3.57 14.11 4.65
CA SER A 57 3.99 14.82 3.45
C SER A 57 5.08 15.84 3.78
N PHE A 58 6.13 15.87 2.98
CA PHE A 58 7.26 16.78 3.12
C PHE A 58 7.46 17.56 1.82
N GLU A 59 7.64 18.87 1.91
CA GLU A 59 7.93 19.70 0.74
C GLU A 59 9.42 19.60 0.37
N TYR A 60 9.72 19.49 -0.93
CA TYR A 60 11.08 19.69 -1.42
C TYR A 60 11.38 21.19 -1.48
N LEU A 61 12.45 21.62 -0.82
CA LEU A 61 12.90 23.01 -0.84
C LEU A 61 13.63 23.33 -2.16
N GLU A 62 13.81 24.62 -2.47
CA GLU A 62 14.47 25.08 -3.70
C GLU A 62 15.91 24.52 -3.87
N ASP A 63 16.58 24.19 -2.77
CA ASP A 63 17.92 23.60 -2.76
C ASP A 63 17.94 22.07 -2.90
N GLY A 64 16.77 21.44 -3.04
CA GLY A 64 16.57 20.00 -3.15
C GLY A 64 16.56 19.24 -1.82
N SER A 65 16.68 19.94 -0.69
CA SER A 65 16.55 19.31 0.63
C SER A 65 15.08 19.07 1.02
N ILE A 66 14.87 18.17 1.98
CA ILE A 66 13.53 17.83 2.48
C ILE A 66 13.18 18.79 3.63
N GLY A 67 12.07 19.51 3.48
CA GLY A 67 11.55 20.41 4.50
C GLY A 67 10.88 19.71 5.68
N GLU A 68 10.18 20.48 6.51
CA GLU A 68 9.38 19.91 7.61
C GLU A 68 8.12 19.21 7.09
N SER A 69 7.53 18.36 7.93
CA SER A 69 6.24 17.73 7.63
C SER A 69 5.15 18.79 7.55
N VAL A 70 4.44 18.85 6.43
CA VAL A 70 3.40 19.86 6.14
C VAL A 70 1.99 19.31 6.33
N ASN A 71 1.82 17.98 6.34
CA ASN A 71 0.52 17.33 6.47
C ASN A 71 0.67 15.91 7.04
N LEU A 72 -0.28 15.52 7.88
CA LEU A 72 -0.49 14.16 8.36
C LEU A 72 -1.93 13.75 8.07
N SER A 73 -2.08 12.70 7.27
CA SER A 73 -3.38 12.07 7.01
C SER A 73 -3.40 10.66 7.61
N VAL A 74 -4.53 10.27 8.16
CA VAL A 74 -4.71 8.99 8.85
C VAL A 74 -5.90 8.27 8.25
N GLY A 75 -5.78 6.96 8.09
CA GLY A 75 -6.87 6.12 7.61
C GLY A 75 -6.78 4.68 8.07
N GLU A 76 -7.74 3.91 7.60
CA GLU A 76 -7.81 2.47 7.80
C GLU A 76 -7.52 1.76 6.48
N TYR A 77 -6.92 0.58 6.57
CA TYR A 77 -6.69 -0.26 5.41
C TYR A 77 -7.17 -1.68 5.64
N THR A 78 -7.50 -2.35 4.55
CA THR A 78 -7.83 -3.78 4.55
C THR A 78 -7.09 -4.47 3.42
N LEU A 79 -6.28 -5.48 3.75
CA LEU A 79 -5.60 -6.33 2.78
C LEU A 79 -6.29 -7.71 2.72
N LYS A 80 -6.89 -8.05 1.58
CA LYS A 80 -7.58 -9.33 1.37
C LYS A 80 -7.01 -10.08 0.18
N LYS A 81 -6.96 -11.41 0.26
CA LYS A 81 -6.64 -12.26 -0.88
C LYS A 81 -7.93 -12.74 -1.57
N LYS A 82 -8.07 -12.47 -2.86
CA LYS A 82 -9.19 -12.91 -3.71
C LYS A 82 -8.63 -13.57 -4.98
N ASN A 83 -8.96 -14.84 -5.24
CA ASN A 83 -8.56 -15.55 -6.45
C ASN A 83 -7.05 -15.47 -6.79
N PHE A 84 -6.19 -15.64 -5.77
CA PHE A 84 -4.71 -15.53 -5.89
C PHE A 84 -4.14 -14.10 -5.98
N GLU A 85 -4.99 -13.08 -6.09
CA GLU A 85 -4.59 -11.68 -6.09
C GLU A 85 -4.81 -11.06 -4.71
N PHE A 86 -3.99 -10.06 -4.34
CA PHE A 86 -4.23 -9.25 -3.16
C PHE A 86 -4.98 -7.96 -3.53
N ARG A 87 -5.90 -7.57 -2.66
CA ARG A 87 -6.69 -6.34 -2.75
C ARG A 87 -6.43 -5.50 -1.51
N LEU A 88 -5.99 -4.27 -1.72
CA LEU A 88 -5.76 -3.29 -0.66
C LEU A 88 -6.84 -2.22 -0.75
N THR A 89 -7.70 -2.12 0.26
CA THR A 89 -8.66 -1.03 0.40
C THR A 89 -8.08 0.03 1.32
N LEU A 90 -8.17 1.30 0.94
CA LEU A 90 -7.74 2.46 1.70
C LEU A 90 -8.91 3.41 1.95
N GLU A 91 -9.11 3.84 3.19
CA GLU A 91 -10.17 4.78 3.58
C GLU A 91 -9.60 5.78 4.58
N TYR A 92 -9.70 7.09 4.31
CA TYR A 92 -9.22 8.10 5.26
C TYR A 92 -10.23 8.32 6.38
N THR A 93 -9.71 8.51 7.58
CA THR A 93 -10.49 8.88 8.76
C THR A 93 -10.24 10.35 9.15
N GLU A 94 -9.01 10.83 8.96
CA GLU A 94 -8.60 12.18 9.34
C GLU A 94 -7.58 12.76 8.35
N GLY A 95 -7.58 14.09 8.20
CA GLY A 95 -6.69 14.81 7.29
C GLY A 95 -7.31 15.04 5.90
N SER A 96 -6.53 15.70 5.03
CA SER A 96 -6.91 15.93 3.64
C SER A 96 -6.19 14.90 2.76
N PRO A 97 -6.82 14.39 1.69
CA PRO A 97 -6.11 13.58 0.70
C PRO A 97 -4.87 14.33 0.19
N LEU A 98 -3.88 13.57 -0.30
CA LEU A 98 -2.73 14.14 -1.01
C LEU A 98 -3.25 15.19 -2.01
N ASN A 99 -2.69 16.42 -1.97
CA ASN A 99 -3.22 17.65 -2.60
C ASN A 99 -3.57 17.55 -4.11
N TYR A 100 -3.29 16.42 -4.76
CA TYR A 100 -3.43 16.23 -6.20
C TYR A 100 -4.27 15.02 -6.61
N TYR A 101 -4.55 14.04 -5.73
CA TYR A 101 -5.36 12.87 -6.09
C TYR A 101 -5.98 12.19 -4.87
N ASN A 102 -7.24 11.78 -5.00
CA ASN A 102 -7.91 10.93 -4.02
C ASN A 102 -7.21 9.57 -4.00
N VAL A 103 -6.75 9.07 -2.85
CA VAL A 103 -6.14 7.72 -2.75
C VAL A 103 -7.07 6.68 -2.14
N GLU A 104 -8.30 7.02 -1.79
CA GLU A 104 -9.27 6.08 -1.23
C GLU A 104 -9.77 5.05 -2.24
N GLY A 105 -10.21 3.89 -1.76
CA GLY A 105 -10.80 2.84 -2.59
C GLY A 105 -9.99 1.56 -2.64
N GLU A 106 -10.42 0.64 -3.50
CA GLU A 106 -9.83 -0.70 -3.63
C GLU A 106 -8.78 -0.75 -4.75
N TYR A 107 -7.58 -1.22 -4.41
CA TYR A 107 -6.46 -1.41 -5.31
C TYR A 107 -6.17 -2.89 -5.55
N TRP A 108 -5.76 -3.20 -6.78
CA TRP A 108 -4.99 -4.39 -7.10
C TRP A 108 -3.58 -4.23 -6.54
N VAL A 109 -3.09 -5.21 -5.78
CA VAL A 109 -1.69 -5.29 -5.38
C VAL A 109 -0.94 -6.08 -6.45
N GLU A 110 -0.20 -5.37 -7.30
CA GLU A 110 0.61 -5.95 -8.37
C GLU A 110 1.87 -6.60 -7.82
N GLU A 111 2.50 -5.96 -6.84
CA GLU A 111 3.73 -6.41 -6.21
C GLU A 111 3.72 -6.07 -4.72
N LEU A 112 4.07 -7.05 -3.88
CA LEU A 112 4.25 -6.87 -2.45
C LEU A 112 5.35 -7.82 -1.98
N ASP A 113 6.52 -7.24 -1.76
CA ASP A 113 7.66 -7.88 -1.12
C ASP A 113 8.21 -7.01 0.03
N ARG A 114 9.45 -7.26 0.46
CA ARG A 114 10.04 -6.56 1.61
C ARG A 114 10.46 -5.12 1.32
N ASP A 115 10.74 -4.83 0.06
CA ASP A 115 11.41 -3.61 -0.38
C ASP A 115 10.53 -2.81 -1.36
N LEU A 116 9.54 -3.45 -1.98
CA LEU A 116 8.71 -2.90 -3.05
C LEU A 116 7.22 -3.22 -2.84
N LEU A 117 6.40 -2.17 -3.00
CA LEU A 117 4.95 -2.25 -3.07
C LEU A 117 4.48 -1.54 -4.35
N LYS A 118 3.68 -2.22 -5.16
CA LYS A 118 3.00 -1.63 -6.33
C LYS A 118 1.53 -1.91 -6.25
N ILE A 119 0.74 -0.84 -6.30
CA ILE A 119 -0.72 -0.92 -6.27
C ILE A 119 -1.30 -0.09 -7.40
N THR A 120 -2.37 -0.59 -8.01
CA THR A 120 -3.10 0.09 -9.08
C THR A 120 -4.58 0.03 -8.76
N ARG A 121 -5.33 1.11 -9.01
CA ARG A 121 -6.79 1.08 -9.08
C ARG A 121 -7.29 1.61 -10.41
N GLU A 122 -8.38 1.03 -10.88
CA GLU A 122 -9.24 1.58 -11.92
C GLU A 122 -10.19 2.58 -11.23
N ASP A 123 -10.53 3.64 -11.94
CA ASP A 123 -11.03 4.84 -11.31
C ASP A 123 -12.47 4.74 -10.76
N ALA A 124 -12.76 5.56 -9.74
CA ALA A 124 -14.13 5.77 -9.26
C ALA A 124 -14.81 6.91 -10.05
N PRO A 125 -16.12 6.87 -10.30
CA PRO A 125 -16.81 7.95 -11.01
C PRO A 125 -16.62 9.31 -10.31
N GLY A 126 -15.84 10.22 -10.90
CA GLY A 126 -15.59 11.57 -10.38
C GLY A 126 -14.11 11.98 -10.33
N ASP A 127 -13.21 11.03 -10.44
CA ASP A 127 -11.77 11.29 -10.54
C ASP A 127 -11.37 11.62 -12.00
N GLN A 128 -10.29 12.38 -12.17
CA GLN A 128 -9.86 12.90 -13.49
C GLN A 128 -8.91 11.95 -14.24
N HIS A 129 -8.64 10.75 -13.71
CA HIS A 129 -7.58 9.87 -14.18
C HIS A 129 -8.07 8.44 -14.36
N PRO A 130 -8.01 7.86 -15.58
CA PRO A 130 -8.60 6.53 -15.85
C PRO A 130 -8.02 5.38 -15.01
N PHE A 131 -6.83 5.59 -14.44
CA PHE A 131 -6.18 4.69 -13.50
C PHE A 131 -5.28 5.50 -12.57
N LEU A 132 -5.13 5.02 -11.34
CA LEU A 132 -4.12 5.50 -10.40
C LEU A 132 -3.17 4.35 -10.06
N ARG A 133 -1.88 4.58 -10.28
CA ARG A 133 -0.81 3.64 -9.90
C ARG A 133 0.10 4.31 -8.90
N LEU A 134 0.33 3.64 -7.79
CA LEU A 134 1.25 4.05 -6.74
C LEU A 134 2.34 2.99 -6.60
N GLU A 135 3.58 3.45 -6.55
CA GLU A 135 4.75 2.60 -6.31
C GLU A 135 5.46 3.10 -5.07
N PHE A 136 5.94 2.17 -4.26
CA PHE A 136 6.60 2.50 -3.02
C PHE A 136 7.85 1.68 -2.80
N ILE A 137 8.83 2.32 -2.18
CA ILE A 137 10.05 1.69 -1.68
C ILE A 137 10.07 1.69 -0.16
N ARG A 138 10.63 0.66 0.44
CA ARG A 138 10.74 0.54 1.90
C ARG A 138 11.72 1.56 2.47
N VAL A 139 11.38 2.13 3.63
CA VAL A 139 12.22 3.06 4.43
C VAL A 139 12.60 2.44 5.75
#